data_AF-A0A929FX78-F1
#
_entry.id   AF-A0A929FX78-F1
#
_cell.length_a   1.000
_cell.length_b   1.000
_cell.length_c   1.000
_cell.angle_alpha   90.00
_cell.angle_beta   90.00
_cell.angle_gamma   90.00
#
_symmetry.space_group_name_H-M   'P 1'
#
loop_
_entity.id
_entity.type
_entity.pdbx_description
1 polymer ?
#
loop_
_entity_poly.entity_id
_entity_poly.type
_entity_poly.pdbx_seq_one_letter_code
_entity_poly.pdbx_strand_id
1 'polypeptide(L)'
;MIIDDTIENKPHTQESELVCWHHDHQSNRSIKGINLINYVYSVKNISFSVGFDVVKKPIKFCEVKTQKEKRKATTSKNELTRNQLKICQRNQLKYKYVLADSWFSSKENMSFIDRI
;
A
#
# COMPACT_ATOMS: atom_id res chain seq x y z
N MET A 1 6.24 6.65 12.81
CA MET A 1 5.87 6.43 11.40
C MET A 1 4.40 6.08 11.34
N ILE A 2 3.65 6.68 10.46
CA ILE A 2 2.24 6.37 10.19
C ILE A 2 2.17 5.85 8.75
N ILE A 3 1.50 4.72 8.56
CA ILE A 3 1.34 4.06 7.26
C ILE A 3 -0.14 3.88 7.04
N ASP A 4 -0.62 4.38 5.91
CA ASP A 4 -2.02 4.25 5.52
C ASP A 4 -2.11 4.06 4.01
N ASP A 5 -3.21 3.52 3.52
CA ASP A 5 -3.45 3.43 2.08
C ASP A 5 -4.76 4.08 1.66
N THR A 6 -4.73 4.69 0.48
CA THR A 6 -5.88 5.41 -0.07
C THR A 6 -6.08 4.98 -1.51
N ILE A 7 -7.33 4.78 -1.90
CA ILE A 7 -7.69 4.52 -3.29
C ILE A 7 -8.26 5.80 -3.90
N GLU A 8 -7.51 6.40 -4.81
CA GLU A 8 -7.98 7.51 -5.61
C GLU A 8 -8.87 6.98 -6.73
N ASN A 9 -10.16 7.31 -6.67
CA ASN A 9 -11.18 6.76 -7.57
C ASN A 9 -11.03 7.30 -8.99
N LYS A 10 -11.03 6.42 -9.99
CA LYS A 10 -10.89 6.77 -11.41
C LYS A 10 -11.90 6.00 -12.27
N PRO A 11 -13.22 6.25 -12.11
CA PRO A 11 -14.27 5.42 -12.72
C PRO A 11 -14.30 5.51 -14.25
N HIS A 12 -13.88 6.63 -14.83
CA HIS A 12 -13.92 6.87 -16.28
C HIS A 12 -12.57 6.67 -16.98
N THR A 13 -11.49 6.45 -16.23
CA THR A 13 -10.16 6.23 -16.82
C THR A 13 -10.02 4.80 -17.33
N GLN A 14 -9.30 4.62 -18.44
CA GLN A 14 -9.01 3.32 -19.01
C GLN A 14 -8.18 2.46 -18.04
N GLU A 15 -8.49 1.17 -17.98
CA GLU A 15 -7.75 0.24 -17.12
C GLU A 15 -6.30 0.04 -17.59
N SER A 16 -5.38 0.11 -16.64
CA SER A 16 -3.95 -0.08 -16.85
C SER A 16 -3.35 -0.88 -15.69
N GLU A 17 -2.02 -1.01 -15.64
CA GLU A 17 -1.36 -1.57 -14.46
C GLU A 17 -1.48 -0.68 -13.22
N LEU A 18 -1.72 0.62 -13.40
CA LEU A 18 -1.87 1.62 -12.34
C LEU A 18 -3.33 1.86 -11.98
N VAL A 19 -4.19 1.94 -13.00
CA VAL A 19 -5.63 2.18 -12.85
C VAL A 19 -6.34 0.84 -12.96
N CYS A 20 -6.69 0.24 -11.82
CA CYS A 20 -7.34 -1.07 -11.82
C CYS A 20 -8.28 -1.23 -10.61
N TRP A 21 -8.86 -2.42 -10.46
CA TRP A 21 -9.79 -2.70 -9.38
C TRP A 21 -9.04 -3.00 -8.07
N HIS A 22 -9.36 -2.25 -7.02
CA HIS A 22 -8.83 -2.41 -5.67
C HIS A 22 -9.98 -2.59 -4.68
N HIS A 23 -9.82 -3.48 -3.70
CA HIS A 23 -10.81 -3.64 -2.64
C HIS A 23 -10.76 -2.42 -1.71
N ASP A 24 -11.89 -1.75 -1.54
CA ASP A 24 -12.09 -0.69 -0.58
C ASP A 24 -12.90 -1.24 0.61
N HIS A 25 -12.33 -1.10 1.82
CA HIS A 25 -12.98 -1.57 3.05
C HIS A 25 -14.17 -0.69 3.45
N GLN A 26 -14.11 0.62 3.19
CA GLN A 26 -15.19 1.53 3.59
C GLN A 26 -16.48 1.23 2.83
N SER A 27 -16.39 0.97 1.53
CA SER A 27 -17.54 0.59 0.71
C SER A 27 -17.77 -0.91 0.56
N ASN A 28 -16.94 -1.74 1.21
CA ASN A 28 -16.95 -3.20 1.15
C ASN A 28 -17.09 -3.77 -0.29
N ARG A 29 -16.45 -3.11 -1.26
CA ARG A 29 -16.51 -3.46 -2.68
C ARG A 29 -15.20 -3.12 -3.37
N SER A 30 -14.99 -3.70 -4.54
CA SER A 30 -13.88 -3.28 -5.40
C SER A 30 -14.24 -2.01 -6.15
N ILE A 31 -13.38 -1.00 -6.08
CA ILE A 31 -13.51 0.25 -6.84
C ILE A 31 -12.35 0.38 -7.82
N LYS A 32 -12.60 0.98 -8.99
CA LYS A 32 -11.57 1.22 -10.00
C LYS A 32 -10.83 2.51 -9.67
N GLY A 33 -9.52 2.43 -9.50
CA GLY A 33 -8.73 3.57 -9.06
C GLY A 33 -7.24 3.30 -9.03
N ILE A 34 -6.52 4.21 -8.39
CA ILE A 34 -5.09 4.10 -8.10
C ILE A 34 -4.96 3.91 -6.59
N ASN A 35 -4.35 2.81 -6.14
CA ASN A 35 -4.08 2.60 -4.71
C ASN A 35 -2.68 3.12 -4.36
N LEU A 36 -2.65 4.06 -3.42
CA LEU A 36 -1.46 4.73 -2.91
C LEU A 36 -1.23 4.28 -1.47
N ILE A 37 0.00 3.90 -1.14
CA ILE A 37 0.43 3.69 0.24
C ILE A 37 1.19 4.94 0.66
N ASN A 38 0.69 5.63 1.67
CA ASN A 38 1.25 6.87 2.18
C ASN A 38 2.09 6.58 3.43
N TYR A 39 3.24 7.25 3.52
CA TYR A 39 4.13 7.17 4.67
C TYR A 39 4.30 8.55 5.28
N VAL A 40 3.77 8.73 6.48
CA VAL A 40 3.78 10.01 7.19
C VAL A 40 4.66 9.89 8.41
N TYR A 41 5.62 10.80 8.54
CA TYR A 41 6.39 10.93 9.75
C TYR A 41 5.76 12.00 10.63
N SER A 42 5.46 11.61 11.87
CA SER A 42 4.85 12.49 12.87
C SER A 42 5.79 12.61 14.07
N VAL A 43 6.10 13.84 14.45
CA VAL A 43 6.93 14.18 15.59
C VAL A 43 6.31 15.36 16.33
N LYS A 44 5.99 15.15 17.62
CA LYS A 44 5.26 16.11 18.45
C LYS A 44 3.95 16.52 17.76
N ASN A 45 3.83 17.77 17.31
CA ASN A 45 2.65 18.33 16.66
C ASN A 45 2.85 18.58 15.16
N ILE A 46 3.91 18.02 14.56
CA ILE A 46 4.22 18.20 13.15
C ILE A 46 4.16 16.84 12.47
N SER A 47 3.40 16.77 11.38
CA SER A 47 3.30 15.60 10.52
C SER A 47 3.63 16.01 9.10
N PHE A 48 4.51 15.26 8.44
CA PHE A 48 4.85 15.48 7.04
C PHE A 48 5.02 14.15 6.30
N SER A 49 4.71 14.16 5.01
CA SER A 49 4.90 13.00 4.14
C SER A 49 6.39 12.75 3.92
N VAL A 50 6.82 11.50 4.10
CA VAL A 50 8.20 11.07 3.82
C VAL A 50 8.30 10.24 2.54
N GLY A 51 7.15 9.90 1.95
CA GLY A 51 7.09 9.17 0.69
C GLY A 51 5.72 8.54 0.46
N PHE A 52 5.57 7.96 -0.72
CA PHE A 52 4.41 7.16 -1.08
C PHE A 52 4.83 6.07 -2.08
N ASP A 53 4.09 4.97 -2.07
CA ASP A 53 4.17 3.94 -3.10
C ASP A 53 2.87 3.86 -3.89
N VAL A 54 2.97 3.50 -5.17
CA VAL A 54 1.81 3.24 -6.02
C VAL A 54 1.71 1.75 -6.29
N VAL A 55 0.59 1.14 -5.94
CA VAL A 55 0.37 -0.30 -6.15
C VAL A 55 0.09 -0.57 -7.63
N LYS A 56 1.02 -1.30 -8.27
CA LYS A 56 0.90 -1.73 -9.67
C LYS A 56 0.46 -3.18 -9.78
N LYS A 57 -0.46 -3.47 -10.72
CA LYS A 57 -0.92 -4.82 -11.05
C LYS A 57 -0.69 -5.16 -12.53
N PRO A 58 0.57 -5.46 -12.92
CA PRO A 58 0.92 -5.67 -14.33
C PRO A 58 0.38 -7.02 -14.86
N ILE A 59 0.28 -8.05 -14.02
CA ILE A 59 -0.10 -9.40 -14.44
C ILE A 59 -1.62 -9.45 -14.64
N LYS A 60 -2.06 -9.73 -15.87
CA LYS A 60 -3.44 -10.06 -16.21
C LYS A 60 -3.65 -11.57 -16.11
N PHE A 61 -4.76 -11.98 -15.51
CA PHE A 61 -5.15 -13.39 -15.46
C PHE A 61 -6.67 -13.52 -15.49
N CYS A 62 -7.16 -14.68 -15.92
CA CYS A 62 -8.58 -14.98 -15.93
C CYS A 62 -8.90 -15.95 -14.80
N GLU A 63 -9.91 -15.65 -13.99
CA GLU A 63 -10.37 -16.58 -12.96
C GLU A 63 -11.25 -17.65 -13.59
N VAL A 64 -10.81 -18.91 -13.59
CA VAL A 64 -11.46 -20.03 -14.30
C VAL A 64 -12.95 -20.17 -13.97
N LYS A 65 -13.33 -19.96 -12.70
CA LYS A 65 -14.72 -20.12 -12.25
C LYS A 65 -15.64 -19.00 -12.74
N THR A 66 -15.15 -17.77 -12.80
CA THR A 66 -15.98 -16.58 -13.10
C THR A 66 -15.78 -16.06 -14.51
N GLN A 67 -14.75 -16.54 -15.21
CA GLN A 67 -14.26 -16.05 -16.50
C GLN A 67 -13.96 -14.54 -16.51
N LYS A 68 -13.80 -13.93 -15.33
CA LYS A 68 -13.49 -12.50 -15.21
C LYS A 68 -11.99 -12.28 -15.30
N GLU A 69 -11.60 -11.31 -16.12
CA GLU A 69 -10.23 -10.80 -16.13
C GLU A 69 -9.96 -10.07 -14.80
N LYS A 70 -8.86 -10.43 -14.17
CA LYS A 70 -8.35 -9.83 -12.94
C LYS A 70 -6.90 -9.45 -13.14
N ARG A 71 -6.42 -8.54 -12.29
CA ARG A 71 -5.02 -8.13 -12.27
C ARG A 71 -4.38 -8.47 -10.93
N LYS A 72 -3.13 -8.92 -10.96
CA LYS A 72 -2.33 -9.25 -9.77
C LYS A 72 -1.07 -8.37 -9.72
N ALA A 73 -0.74 -7.91 -8.51
CA ALA A 73 0.54 -7.26 -8.25
C ALA A 73 1.65 -8.29 -8.17
N THR A 74 2.84 -7.94 -8.69
CA THR A 74 4.07 -8.73 -8.49
C THR A 74 4.58 -8.64 -7.06
N THR A 75 4.29 -7.53 -6.39
CA THR A 75 4.81 -7.16 -5.07
C THR A 75 3.62 -6.85 -4.17
N SER A 76 3.66 -7.35 -2.93
CA SER A 76 2.58 -7.08 -1.96
C SER A 76 2.72 -5.69 -1.33
N LYS A 77 1.62 -5.11 -0.82
CA LYS A 77 1.66 -3.86 -0.05
C LYS A 77 2.63 -3.96 1.13
N ASN A 78 2.62 -5.09 1.83
CA ASN A 78 3.54 -5.38 2.95
C ASN A 78 5.01 -5.33 2.53
N GLU A 79 5.34 -5.86 1.35
CA GLU A 79 6.71 -5.82 0.83
C GLU A 79 7.14 -4.40 0.44
N LEU A 80 6.26 -3.63 -0.20
CA LEU A 80 6.50 -2.20 -0.49
C LEU A 80 6.77 -1.43 0.81
N THR A 81 5.93 -1.63 1.82
CA THR A 81 6.11 -1.03 3.15
C THR A 81 7.46 -1.34 3.77
N ARG A 82 7.90 -2.60 3.76
CA ARG A 82 9.23 -2.96 4.29
C ARG A 82 10.35 -2.28 3.50
N ASN A 83 10.22 -2.18 2.17
CA ASN A 83 11.20 -1.50 1.34
C ASN A 83 11.27 0.00 1.67
N GLN A 84 10.12 0.65 1.86
CA GLN A 84 10.09 2.05 2.26
C GLN A 84 10.68 2.27 3.65
N LEU A 85 10.36 1.42 4.63
CA LEU A 85 10.94 1.53 5.98
C LEU A 85 12.47 1.40 5.96
N LYS A 86 13.04 0.52 5.13
CA LYS A 86 14.49 0.44 4.90
C LYS A 86 15.06 1.74 4.33
N ILE A 87 14.35 2.39 3.40
CA ILE A 87 14.76 3.70 2.87
C ILE A 87 14.74 4.74 4.00
N CYS A 88 13.70 4.78 4.82
CA CYS A 88 13.63 5.68 5.97
C CYS A 88 14.78 5.45 6.96
N GLN A 89 15.16 4.19 7.23
CA GLN A 89 16.32 3.89 8.07
C GLN A 89 17.64 4.36 7.46
N ARG A 90 17.85 4.14 6.16
CA ARG A 90 19.03 4.65 5.44
C ARG A 90 19.11 6.18 5.49
N ASN A 91 17.96 6.84 5.44
CA ASN A 91 17.84 8.30 5.59
C ASN A 91 17.92 8.75 7.07
N GLN A 92 18.24 7.86 7.99
CA GLN A 92 18.42 8.13 9.43
C GLN A 92 17.17 8.72 10.10
N LEU A 93 15.99 8.43 9.57
CA LEU A 93 14.72 8.86 10.14
C LEU A 93 14.42 8.03 11.39
N LYS A 94 14.51 8.65 12.58
CA LYS A 94 14.32 7.98 13.86
C LYS A 94 12.85 8.00 14.27
N TYR A 95 12.21 6.84 14.40
CA TYR A 95 10.86 6.71 14.94
C TYR A 95 10.81 5.56 15.94
N LYS A 96 10.08 5.74 17.04
CA LYS A 96 9.91 4.71 18.07
C LYS A 96 8.74 3.77 17.78
N TYR A 97 7.75 4.26 17.05
CA TYR A 97 6.50 3.55 16.80
C TYR A 97 6.16 3.58 15.32
N VAL A 98 5.57 2.48 14.85
CA VAL A 98 4.94 2.37 13.55
C VAL A 98 3.45 2.16 13.78
N LEU A 99 2.63 3.10 13.32
CA LEU A 99 1.17 3.04 13.37
C LEU A 99 0.66 2.69 11.97
N ALA A 100 -0.13 1.64 11.85
CA ALA A 100 -0.69 1.19 10.58
C ALA A 100 -1.99 0.40 10.82
N ASP A 101 -2.81 0.26 9.78
CA ASP A 101 -3.96 -0.65 9.79
C ASP A 101 -3.50 -2.11 9.93
N SER A 102 -4.38 -2.95 10.48
CA SER A 102 -4.29 -4.41 10.50
C SER A 102 -3.92 -5.05 9.16
N TRP A 103 -4.25 -4.45 8.01
CA TRP A 103 -3.80 -4.94 6.69
C TRP A 103 -2.27 -5.00 6.54
N PHE A 104 -1.54 -4.21 7.32
CA PHE A 104 -0.07 -4.18 7.36
C PHE A 104 0.54 -5.06 8.45
N SER A 105 -0.27 -5.84 9.18
CA SER A 105 0.15 -6.65 10.34
C SER A 105 0.75 -8.02 10.01
N SER A 106 1.23 -8.22 8.78
CA SER A 106 1.90 -9.47 8.40
C SER A 106 3.08 -9.82 9.33
N LYS A 107 3.32 -11.11 9.55
CA LYS A 107 4.41 -11.61 10.41
C LYS A 107 5.76 -11.01 10.02
N GLU A 108 6.02 -10.91 8.72
CA GLU A 108 7.25 -10.36 8.17
C GLU A 108 7.38 -8.86 8.44
N ASN A 109 6.28 -8.09 8.40
CA ASN A 109 6.30 -6.68 8.77
C ASN A 109 6.57 -6.50 10.25
N MET A 110 5.87 -7.24 11.11
CA MET A 110 6.04 -7.12 12.56
C MET A 110 7.45 -7.52 12.99
N SER A 111 7.99 -8.61 12.43
CA SER A 111 9.37 -9.04 12.66
C SER A 111 10.39 -8.03 12.13
N PHE A 112 10.08 -7.30 11.07
CA PHE A 112 10.92 -6.23 10.57
C PHE A 112 10.87 -5.02 11.52
N ILE A 113 9.68 -4.59 11.93
CA ILE A 113 9.46 -3.43 12.80
C ILE A 113 10.08 -3.63 14.20
N ASP A 114 10.12 -4.85 14.71
CA ASP A 114 10.75 -5.17 15.99
C ASP A 114 12.28 -5.04 15.96
N ARG A 115 12.90 -5.17 14.77
CA ARG A 115 14.37 -5.16 14.59
C ARG A 115 14.95 -3.79 14.26
N ILE A 116 14.11 -2.80 13.95
CA ILE A 116 14.51 -1.48 13.45
C ILE A 116 14.59 -0.43 14.55
#